data_AF-A0A2N6FP21-F1
#
_entry.id   AF-A0A2N6FP21-F1
#
_cell.length_a   1.000
_cell.length_b   1.000
_cell.length_c   1.000
_cell.angle_alpha   90.00
_cell.angle_beta   90.00
_cell.angle_gamma   90.00
#
_symmetry.space_group_name_H-M   'P 1'
#
loop_
_entity.id
_entity.type
_entity.pdbx_description
1 polymer ?
#
loop_
_entity_poly.entity_id
_entity_poly.type
_entity_poly.pdbx_seq_one_letter_code
_entity_poly.pdbx_strand_id
1 'polypeptide(L)'
;MKKISFVFGLFISCSLLNAAITTIEQSVIEQNIQEINMSDKNSIFVLKSKEILKNILNRKKNPSTLISKGLIKKYYKKHNYSPFWINYQGIKPIAYSLIKKIDEDSVLEPFSKKLFNLEKINLQIENSQSQNENIEQLMMLDIMLTSSYHQYMRYLSNGFIDWKAFQEELKNLDEKKEIIANWRRYKLRKNIRKLLYEAIEKDDINLAINKVNYTFPKAEQLSNLIKKFEEIARNGGYVKIPLIKESLKKDNYYPEIKLLRERLFQSKDLLNKECAEKNVDVKQNNLFKQETQISTKKIDELTAVIEIKKEQITPVKDCLELYDQNVFEAVQSFQKNHGLKEDGIVGKNTIKRLNIPIEKKIKKMRINLERMRWMPRSLGEKYLIVNIPDYKLKMYNNGELKLDMAVVVGEYKNPTPIFSHKMSSIVLNPYWRIPQRIVKKEIIPKLVEDPNYLATSDIKVFENWSHKSMEYNTDSVDWNMYINNDLIGNSQEAPMRFIQIPSDKNPLGRIKFMFPNRYSVYLHDTPFKGLFKNNKRAYSHGCIRLSKPYDLLKTIAQEDSSINYDKAKEILNDIEKTDFDLNKQIPVHIVYLTSWIDEKGMLQFRDDIYKYDKMQGKLLYKKSL
;
A
#
# COMPACT_ATOMS: atom_id res chain seq x y z
N MET A 1 -24.32 105.95 9.47
CA MET A 1 -24.14 104.53 9.81
C MET A 1 -23.88 103.73 8.54
N LYS A 2 -22.69 103.15 8.49
CA LYS A 2 -22.17 102.06 7.62
C LYS A 2 -22.62 101.98 6.16
N LYS A 3 -21.67 102.31 5.28
CA LYS A 3 -21.46 101.62 4.00
C LYS A 3 -19.96 101.67 3.64
N ILE A 4 -19.49 100.54 3.08
CA ILE A 4 -18.36 100.35 2.16
C ILE A 4 -16.96 100.25 2.79
N SER A 5 -16.36 99.05 2.73
CA SER A 5 -15.24 98.79 1.80
C SER A 5 -14.91 97.30 1.69
N PHE A 6 -14.78 96.88 0.44
CA PHE A 6 -14.42 95.57 -0.08
C PHE A 6 -12.93 95.64 -0.51
N VAL A 7 -12.27 94.48 -0.63
CA VAL A 7 -10.96 94.23 -1.28
C VAL A 7 -9.68 94.46 -0.45
N PHE A 8 -9.36 93.44 0.36
CA PHE A 8 -8.01 92.84 0.49
C PHE A 8 -8.32 91.34 0.70
N GLY A 9 -8.09 90.41 -0.21
CA GLY A 9 -7.03 90.34 -1.21
C GLY A 9 -6.28 89.01 -1.02
N LEU A 10 -7.01 87.89 -1.12
CA LEU A 10 -6.64 86.64 -1.81
C LEU A 10 -5.23 86.00 -1.70
N PHE A 11 -4.36 86.35 -0.75
CA PHE A 11 -2.96 85.87 -0.77
C PHE A 11 -2.59 84.73 0.18
N ILE A 12 -3.50 84.23 1.03
CA ILE A 12 -3.16 83.19 2.02
C ILE A 12 -3.97 81.88 1.84
N SER A 13 -5.07 81.89 1.09
CA SER A 13 -5.79 80.65 0.73
C SER A 13 -5.28 79.99 -0.56
N CYS A 14 -4.46 80.69 -1.36
CA CYS A 14 -3.92 80.16 -2.62
C CYS A 14 -2.59 79.41 -2.40
N SER A 15 -1.81 79.75 -1.37
CA SER A 15 -0.52 79.09 -1.08
C SER A 15 -0.69 77.72 -0.42
N LEU A 16 -1.68 77.53 0.45
CA LEU A 16 -2.00 76.23 1.07
C LEU A 16 -2.74 75.27 0.13
N LEU A 17 -3.62 75.78 -0.75
CA LEU A 17 -4.22 74.96 -1.82
C LEU A 17 -3.19 74.58 -2.88
N ASN A 18 -2.33 75.50 -3.32
CA ASN A 18 -1.26 75.16 -4.27
C ASN A 18 -0.24 74.21 -3.67
N ALA A 19 0.11 74.33 -2.38
CA ALA A 19 0.99 73.38 -1.70
C ALA A 19 0.37 71.98 -1.58
N ALA A 20 -0.93 71.89 -1.26
CA ALA A 20 -1.65 70.61 -1.20
C ALA A 20 -1.82 69.96 -2.60
N ILE A 21 -2.17 70.76 -3.62
CA ILE A 21 -2.31 70.30 -5.01
C ILE A 21 -0.94 69.86 -5.57
N THR A 22 0.14 70.61 -5.32
CA THR A 22 1.49 70.22 -5.72
C THR A 22 1.96 68.94 -5.01
N THR A 23 1.66 68.75 -3.71
CA THR A 23 1.99 67.47 -3.04
C THR A 23 1.20 66.28 -3.57
N ILE A 24 -0.07 66.46 -3.96
CA ILE A 24 -0.89 65.40 -4.55
C ILE A 24 -0.38 65.09 -5.97
N GLU A 25 -0.14 66.09 -6.81
CA GLU A 25 0.45 65.92 -8.14
C GLU A 25 1.82 65.26 -8.09
N GLN A 26 2.68 65.63 -7.14
CA GLN A 26 4.01 65.07 -6.97
C GLN A 26 3.96 63.61 -6.49
N SER A 27 3.00 63.25 -5.61
CA SER A 27 2.78 61.85 -5.21
C SER A 27 2.21 60.97 -6.33
N VAL A 28 1.34 61.53 -7.19
CA VAL A 28 0.79 60.85 -8.37
C VAL A 28 1.86 60.70 -9.45
N ILE A 29 2.71 61.70 -9.64
CA ILE A 29 3.86 61.63 -10.55
C ILE A 29 4.88 60.62 -10.04
N GLU A 30 5.19 60.56 -8.75
CA GLU A 30 6.09 59.55 -8.17
C GLU A 30 5.52 58.13 -8.29
N GLN A 31 4.23 57.94 -8.06
CA GLN A 31 3.54 56.66 -8.31
C GLN A 31 3.59 56.27 -9.78
N ASN A 32 3.27 57.19 -10.70
CA ASN A 32 3.35 56.95 -12.14
C ASN A 32 4.80 56.67 -12.61
N ILE A 33 5.80 57.35 -12.06
CA ILE A 33 7.23 57.11 -12.35
C ILE A 33 7.67 55.74 -11.79
N GLN A 34 7.19 55.35 -10.61
CA GLN A 34 7.45 54.01 -10.06
C GLN A 34 6.78 52.91 -10.90
N GLU A 35 5.54 53.13 -11.34
CA GLU A 35 4.83 52.20 -12.23
C GLU A 35 5.49 52.08 -13.61
N ILE A 36 5.92 53.19 -14.22
CA ILE A 36 6.67 53.20 -15.49
C ILE A 36 8.02 52.48 -15.33
N ASN A 37 8.77 52.79 -14.27
CA ASN A 37 10.04 52.11 -13.98
C ASN A 37 9.86 50.62 -13.68
N MET A 38 8.76 50.21 -13.04
CA MET A 38 8.40 48.81 -12.83
C MET A 38 8.03 48.11 -14.14
N SER A 39 7.25 48.76 -15.00
CA SER A 39 6.88 48.27 -16.33
C SER A 39 8.12 48.02 -17.19
N ASP A 40 9.08 48.94 -17.19
CA ASP A 40 10.34 48.82 -17.92
C ASP A 40 11.22 47.71 -17.36
N LYS A 41 11.37 47.60 -16.03
CA LYS A 41 12.12 46.50 -15.40
C LYS A 41 11.49 45.13 -15.70
N ASN A 42 10.17 45.03 -15.67
CA ASN A 42 9.47 43.79 -16.02
C ASN A 42 9.67 43.42 -17.50
N SER A 43 9.56 44.39 -18.41
CA SER A 43 9.80 44.13 -19.84
C SER A 43 11.24 43.66 -20.11
N ILE A 44 12.23 44.28 -19.47
CA ILE A 44 13.65 43.90 -19.54
C ILE A 44 13.84 42.48 -19.01
N PHE A 45 13.24 42.15 -17.85
CA PHE A 45 13.31 40.81 -17.29
C PHE A 45 12.76 39.77 -18.26
N VAL A 46 11.55 39.98 -18.80
CA VAL A 46 10.88 39.05 -19.72
C VAL A 46 11.72 38.80 -20.98
N LEU A 47 12.29 39.84 -21.58
CA LEU A 47 13.12 39.72 -22.77
C LEU A 47 14.43 38.96 -22.46
N LYS A 48 15.16 39.37 -21.42
CA LYS A 48 16.42 38.73 -21.02
C LYS A 48 16.22 37.27 -20.59
N SER A 49 15.19 36.98 -19.78
CA SER A 49 14.88 35.62 -19.32
C SER A 49 14.62 34.69 -20.51
N LYS A 50 13.87 35.18 -21.50
CA LYS A 50 13.52 34.42 -22.70
C LYS A 50 14.75 34.08 -23.54
N GLU A 51 15.63 35.04 -23.76
CA GLU A 51 16.86 34.85 -24.51
C GLU A 51 17.81 33.87 -23.79
N ILE A 52 18.01 34.08 -22.49
CA ILE A 52 18.86 33.22 -21.66
C ILE A 52 18.33 31.78 -21.66
N LEU A 53 17.03 31.55 -21.46
CA LEU A 53 16.44 30.21 -21.50
C LEU A 53 16.62 29.53 -22.86
N LYS A 54 16.44 30.26 -23.97
CA LYS A 54 16.74 29.75 -25.31
C LYS A 54 18.20 29.35 -25.44
N ASN A 55 19.11 30.20 -24.99
CA ASN A 55 20.55 29.98 -25.08
C ASN A 55 20.97 28.75 -24.24
N ILE A 56 20.60 28.68 -22.96
CA ILE A 56 20.89 27.55 -22.07
C ILE A 56 20.40 26.22 -22.68
N LEU A 57 19.18 26.19 -23.20
CA LEU A 57 18.57 24.97 -23.73
C LEU A 57 19.08 24.57 -25.13
N ASN A 58 19.85 25.44 -25.80
CA ASN A 58 20.50 25.18 -27.09
C ASN A 58 22.01 24.90 -26.97
N ARG A 59 22.68 25.27 -25.87
CA ARG A 59 24.10 24.98 -25.62
C ARG A 59 24.39 23.48 -25.65
N LYS A 60 25.62 23.08 -26.02
CA LYS A 60 26.07 21.67 -26.01
C LYS A 60 26.03 21.06 -24.60
N LYS A 61 26.57 21.77 -23.61
CA LYS A 61 26.60 21.35 -22.20
C LYS A 61 25.17 21.23 -21.66
N ASN A 62 24.88 20.14 -20.95
CA ASN A 62 23.57 19.97 -20.31
C ASN A 62 23.50 20.81 -19.03
N PRO A 63 22.36 21.49 -18.79
CA PRO A 63 22.10 22.03 -17.46
C PRO A 63 22.05 20.88 -16.45
N SER A 64 22.30 21.19 -15.18
CA SER A 64 22.25 20.25 -14.06
C SER A 64 20.81 19.78 -13.77
N THR A 65 20.20 19.08 -14.73
CA THR A 65 18.80 18.64 -14.71
C THR A 65 18.71 17.13 -14.50
N LEU A 66 17.65 16.72 -13.81
CA LEU A 66 17.33 15.32 -13.54
C LEU A 66 16.68 14.62 -14.76
N ILE A 67 16.27 15.40 -15.76
CA ILE A 67 15.72 14.90 -17.02
C ILE A 67 16.50 15.44 -18.21
N SER A 68 16.32 14.82 -19.38
CA SER A 68 17.04 15.23 -20.58
C SER A 68 16.67 16.65 -21.00
N LYS A 69 17.69 17.40 -21.46
CA LYS A 69 17.54 18.77 -21.98
C LYS A 69 16.46 18.87 -23.07
N GLY A 70 16.38 17.87 -23.94
CA GLY A 70 15.35 17.81 -24.99
C GLY A 70 13.92 17.75 -24.44
N LEU A 71 13.73 17.14 -23.27
CA LEU A 71 12.43 17.10 -22.60
C LEU A 71 12.10 18.43 -21.93
N ILE A 72 13.07 19.07 -21.26
CA ILE A 72 12.93 20.42 -20.70
C ILE A 72 12.59 21.42 -21.81
N LYS A 73 13.31 21.39 -22.93
CA LYS A 73 13.08 22.26 -24.09
C LYS A 73 11.63 22.21 -24.60
N LYS A 74 10.96 21.06 -24.50
CA LYS A 74 9.53 20.92 -24.86
C LYS A 74 8.59 21.70 -23.92
N TYR A 75 8.94 21.87 -22.64
CA TYR A 75 8.17 22.71 -21.72
C TYR A 75 8.23 24.17 -22.15
N TYR A 76 9.44 24.71 -22.25
CA TYR A 76 9.68 26.12 -22.56
C TYR A 76 9.28 26.49 -23.98
N LYS A 77 9.56 25.66 -25.00
CA LYS A 77 9.18 25.97 -26.39
C LYS A 77 7.67 26.22 -26.53
N LYS A 78 6.83 25.43 -25.85
CA LYS A 78 5.37 25.59 -25.88
C LYS A 78 4.87 26.75 -25.01
N HIS A 79 5.67 27.20 -24.04
CA HIS A 79 5.42 28.36 -23.20
C HIS A 79 6.21 29.60 -23.66
N ASN A 80 6.58 29.68 -24.96
CA ASN A 80 7.33 30.78 -25.56
C ASN A 80 8.64 31.17 -24.81
N TYR A 81 9.27 30.21 -24.13
CA TYR A 81 10.44 30.41 -23.26
C TYR A 81 10.23 31.44 -22.14
N SER A 82 8.99 31.64 -21.69
CA SER A 82 8.73 32.37 -20.44
C SER A 82 9.02 31.45 -19.24
N PRO A 83 9.65 31.96 -18.16
CA PRO A 83 9.88 31.20 -16.93
C PRO A 83 8.55 30.77 -16.28
N PHE A 84 8.59 29.66 -15.54
CA PHE A 84 7.41 29.13 -14.84
C PHE A 84 7.36 29.57 -13.37
N TRP A 85 8.51 29.55 -12.72
CA TRP A 85 8.64 29.61 -11.27
C TRP A 85 9.13 30.96 -10.78
N ILE A 86 9.63 31.80 -11.68
CA ILE A 86 10.30 33.07 -11.36
C ILE A 86 9.73 34.17 -12.25
N ASN A 87 9.48 35.35 -11.68
CA ASN A 87 9.11 36.56 -12.39
C ASN A 87 10.04 37.73 -11.97
N TYR A 88 9.73 38.95 -12.40
CA TYR A 88 10.54 40.13 -12.05
C TYR A 88 10.52 40.49 -10.55
N GLN A 89 9.58 39.93 -9.77
CA GLN A 89 9.48 40.09 -8.32
C GLN A 89 10.24 38.99 -7.58
N GLY A 90 10.85 38.05 -8.30
CA GLY A 90 11.58 36.92 -7.74
C GLY A 90 10.85 35.59 -7.88
N ILE A 91 11.08 34.70 -6.91
CA ILE A 91 10.56 33.32 -6.92
C ILE A 91 9.09 33.30 -6.50
N LYS A 92 8.23 32.69 -7.33
CA LYS A 92 6.79 32.60 -7.09
C LYS A 92 6.43 31.65 -5.92
N PRO A 93 5.33 31.89 -5.19
CA PRO A 93 4.82 30.99 -4.14
C PRO A 93 4.63 29.53 -4.58
N ILE A 94 4.21 29.31 -5.84
CA ILE A 94 4.03 27.96 -6.39
C ILE A 94 5.34 27.15 -6.43
N ALA A 95 6.50 27.79 -6.52
CA ALA A 95 7.81 27.13 -6.49
C ALA A 95 8.11 26.54 -5.10
N TYR A 96 7.91 27.33 -4.05
CA TYR A 96 8.04 26.87 -2.66
C TYR A 96 7.04 25.76 -2.34
N SER A 97 5.82 25.88 -2.87
CA SER A 97 4.78 24.85 -2.74
C SER A 97 5.23 23.51 -3.37
N LEU A 98 5.87 23.54 -4.54
CA LEU A 98 6.43 22.34 -5.15
C LEU A 98 7.53 21.73 -4.28
N ILE A 99 8.50 22.53 -3.85
CA ILE A 99 9.63 22.06 -3.02
C ILE A 99 9.10 21.39 -1.75
N LYS A 100 8.20 22.08 -1.03
CA LYS A 100 7.57 21.57 0.18
C LYS A 100 6.85 20.24 -0.06
N LYS A 101 6.11 20.11 -1.17
CA LYS A 101 5.41 18.85 -1.51
C LYS A 101 6.37 17.69 -1.78
N ILE A 102 7.55 17.95 -2.32
CA ILE A 102 8.56 16.92 -2.57
C ILE A 102 9.26 16.53 -1.27
N ASP A 103 9.67 17.51 -0.48
CA ASP A 103 10.42 17.32 0.78
C ASP A 103 9.55 16.64 1.85
N GLU A 104 8.25 16.92 1.90
CA GLU A 104 7.35 16.33 2.90
C GLU A 104 6.75 14.97 2.52
N ASP A 105 7.06 14.44 1.32
CA ASP A 105 6.55 13.15 0.86
C ASP A 105 7.17 12.00 1.67
N SER A 106 6.34 11.35 2.49
CA SER A 106 6.77 10.32 3.45
C SER A 106 7.27 9.02 2.80
N VAL A 107 6.92 8.81 1.52
CA VAL A 107 7.45 7.70 0.73
C VAL A 107 8.84 8.03 0.21
N LEU A 108 9.16 9.30 -0.01
CA LEU A 108 10.46 9.72 -0.56
C LEU A 108 11.52 9.97 0.50
N GLU A 109 11.11 10.37 1.70
CA GLU A 109 12.01 10.52 2.84
C GLU A 109 12.83 9.24 3.13
N PRO A 110 14.09 9.33 3.60
CA PRO A 110 14.91 10.55 3.68
C PRO A 110 15.62 10.90 2.35
N PHE A 111 15.25 10.24 1.25
CA PHE A 111 15.96 10.35 -0.03
C PHE A 111 15.47 11.51 -0.91
N SER A 112 14.36 12.16 -0.57
CA SER A 112 13.74 13.25 -1.34
C SER A 112 14.76 14.31 -1.78
N LYS A 113 15.59 14.78 -0.85
CA LYS A 113 16.63 15.80 -1.09
C LYS A 113 17.61 15.41 -2.17
N LYS A 114 18.15 14.18 -2.10
CA LYS A 114 19.07 13.63 -3.10
C LYS A 114 18.36 13.34 -4.42
N LEU A 115 17.18 12.72 -4.38
CA LEU A 115 16.42 12.31 -5.58
C LEU A 115 15.96 13.49 -6.45
N PHE A 116 15.77 14.66 -5.82
CA PHE A 116 15.24 15.87 -6.46
C PHE A 116 16.21 17.06 -6.46
N ASN A 117 17.46 16.84 -6.05
CA ASN A 117 18.48 17.89 -5.89
C ASN A 117 18.00 19.10 -5.06
N LEU A 118 17.18 18.85 -4.02
CA LEU A 118 16.57 19.93 -3.25
C LEU A 118 17.62 20.78 -2.51
N GLU A 119 18.72 20.19 -2.05
CA GLU A 119 19.82 20.94 -1.43
C GLU A 119 20.40 21.99 -2.38
N LYS A 120 20.65 21.59 -3.64
CA LYS A 120 21.16 22.51 -4.66
C LYS A 120 20.14 23.59 -5.02
N ILE A 121 18.85 23.25 -5.07
CA ILE A 121 17.77 24.20 -5.31
C ILE A 121 17.70 25.22 -4.17
N ASN A 122 17.71 24.77 -2.92
CA ASN A 122 17.62 25.64 -1.74
C ASN A 122 18.84 26.57 -1.65
N LEU A 123 20.06 26.07 -1.89
CA LEU A 123 21.26 26.90 -1.96
C LEU A 123 21.16 27.99 -3.05
N GLN A 124 20.56 27.68 -4.20
CA GLN A 124 20.35 28.68 -5.25
C GLN A 124 19.29 29.72 -4.87
N ILE A 125 18.26 29.31 -4.13
CA ILE A 125 17.24 30.22 -3.59
C ILE A 125 17.87 31.17 -2.59
N GLU A 126 18.64 30.67 -1.62
CA GLU A 126 19.34 31.48 -0.61
C GLU A 126 20.29 32.50 -1.26
N ASN A 127 21.13 32.05 -2.20
CA ASN A 127 22.06 32.94 -2.91
C ASN A 127 21.35 34.03 -3.74
N SER A 128 20.15 33.73 -4.26
CA SER A 128 19.37 34.73 -5.03
C SER A 128 18.83 35.87 -4.16
N GLN A 129 18.73 35.68 -2.85
CA GLN A 129 18.22 36.69 -1.91
C GLN A 129 19.32 37.63 -1.39
N SER A 130 20.61 37.30 -1.57
CA SER A 130 21.70 37.94 -0.82
C SER A 130 22.48 39.08 -1.51
N GLN A 131 22.43 39.29 -2.84
CA GLN A 131 22.87 40.51 -3.58
C GLN A 131 22.95 40.28 -5.11
N ASN A 132 22.69 41.33 -5.92
CA ASN A 132 22.76 41.41 -7.40
C ASN A 132 22.31 40.13 -8.16
N GLU A 133 20.99 39.98 -8.31
CA GLU A 133 20.36 38.86 -9.02
C GLU A 133 20.92 38.67 -10.43
N ASN A 134 21.74 37.63 -10.60
CA ASN A 134 22.14 37.18 -11.93
C ASN A 134 20.96 36.44 -12.58
N ILE A 135 20.33 37.05 -13.58
CA ILE A 135 19.20 36.46 -14.32
C ILE A 135 19.53 35.08 -14.88
N GLU A 136 20.79 34.80 -15.27
CA GLU A 136 21.19 33.46 -15.72
C GLU A 136 21.09 32.41 -14.61
N GLN A 137 21.43 32.76 -13.37
CA GLN A 137 21.28 31.87 -12.22
C GLN A 137 19.80 31.60 -11.90
N LEU A 138 18.95 32.62 -11.96
CA LEU A 138 17.50 32.46 -11.82
C LEU A 138 16.94 31.55 -12.90
N MET A 139 17.34 31.72 -14.16
CA MET A 139 16.86 30.85 -15.25
C MET A 139 17.35 29.40 -15.11
N MET A 140 18.54 29.18 -14.53
CA MET A 140 19.01 27.85 -14.17
C MET A 140 18.17 27.22 -13.05
N LEU A 141 17.80 28.00 -12.03
CA LEU A 141 16.88 27.58 -10.97
C LEU A 141 15.50 27.23 -11.52
N ASP A 142 14.94 28.06 -12.42
CA ASP A 142 13.66 27.80 -13.09
C ASP A 142 13.67 26.47 -13.87
N ILE A 143 14.78 26.19 -14.57
CA ILE A 143 15.00 24.92 -15.27
C ILE A 143 15.09 23.74 -14.29
N MET A 144 15.79 23.92 -13.15
CA MET A 144 15.92 22.89 -12.10
C MET A 144 14.56 22.56 -11.48
N LEU A 145 13.75 23.57 -11.15
CA LEU A 145 12.39 23.40 -10.64
C LEU A 145 11.48 22.70 -11.66
N THR A 146 11.54 23.08 -12.94
CA THR A 146 10.80 22.39 -14.01
C THR A 146 11.21 20.91 -14.13
N SER A 147 12.51 20.62 -13.96
CA SER A 147 13.03 19.25 -13.92
C SER A 147 12.48 18.48 -12.72
N SER A 148 12.48 19.07 -11.52
CA SER A 148 11.97 18.45 -10.29
C SER A 148 10.46 18.21 -10.36
N TYR A 149 9.70 19.18 -10.87
CA TYR A 149 8.27 19.02 -11.17
C TYR A 149 8.02 17.81 -12.07
N HIS A 150 8.73 17.72 -13.20
CA HIS A 150 8.55 16.62 -14.14
C HIS A 150 8.81 15.27 -13.48
N GLN A 151 9.91 15.15 -12.74
CA GLN A 151 10.24 13.93 -12.02
C GLN A 151 9.19 13.59 -10.97
N TYR A 152 8.71 14.58 -10.23
CA TYR A 152 7.76 14.36 -9.14
C TYR A 152 6.42 13.88 -9.69
N MET A 153 5.95 14.50 -10.77
CA MET A 153 4.74 14.06 -11.48
C MET A 153 4.90 12.66 -12.10
N ARG A 154 6.09 12.29 -12.56
CA ARG A 154 6.37 10.92 -13.02
C ARG A 154 6.34 9.92 -11.88
N TYR A 155 6.90 10.27 -10.73
CA TYR A 155 6.83 9.47 -9.52
C TYR A 155 5.37 9.31 -9.07
N LEU A 156 4.60 10.38 -8.92
CA LEU A 156 3.19 10.31 -8.52
C LEU A 156 2.37 9.39 -9.43
N SER A 157 2.70 9.38 -10.73
CA SER A 157 2.05 8.52 -11.72
C SER A 157 2.51 7.06 -11.68
N ASN A 158 3.82 6.80 -11.57
CA ASN A 158 4.42 5.49 -11.87
C ASN A 158 5.11 4.81 -10.68
N GLY A 159 5.48 5.57 -9.66
CA GLY A 159 6.34 5.13 -8.57
C GLY A 159 7.84 5.17 -8.90
N PHE A 160 8.67 4.86 -7.89
CA PHE A 160 10.13 4.74 -7.95
C PHE A 160 10.64 3.32 -8.12
N ILE A 161 9.83 2.29 -7.85
CA ILE A 161 10.25 0.92 -8.13
C ILE A 161 10.44 0.76 -9.64
N ASP A 162 11.59 0.24 -10.05
CA ASP A 162 11.87 -0.06 -11.44
C ASP A 162 10.99 -1.21 -11.96
N TRP A 163 9.83 -0.84 -12.50
CA TRP A 163 8.86 -1.78 -13.03
C TRP A 163 9.44 -2.68 -14.14
N LYS A 164 10.35 -2.16 -14.98
CA LYS A 164 10.91 -2.97 -16.07
C LYS A 164 11.80 -4.08 -15.52
N ALA A 165 12.73 -3.71 -14.63
CA ALA A 165 13.60 -4.67 -13.95
C ALA A 165 12.81 -5.68 -13.12
N PHE A 166 11.70 -5.25 -12.48
CA PHE A 166 10.83 -6.17 -11.74
C PHE A 166 10.16 -7.18 -12.67
N GLN A 167 9.68 -6.76 -13.84
CA GLN A 167 9.09 -7.67 -14.83
C GLN A 167 10.13 -8.65 -15.39
N GLU A 168 11.37 -8.21 -15.58
CA GLU A 168 12.49 -9.09 -15.97
C GLU A 168 12.78 -10.13 -14.87
N GLU A 169 12.79 -9.74 -13.58
CA GLU A 169 12.96 -10.68 -12.46
C GLU A 169 11.83 -11.73 -12.42
N LEU A 170 10.57 -11.34 -12.68
CA LEU A 170 9.46 -12.30 -12.77
C LEU A 170 9.59 -13.24 -13.98
N LYS A 171 9.97 -12.72 -15.16
CA LYS A 171 10.16 -13.53 -16.38
C LYS A 171 11.26 -14.58 -16.18
N ASN A 172 12.36 -14.20 -15.55
CA ASN A 172 13.48 -15.11 -15.28
C ASN A 172 13.08 -16.28 -14.35
N LEU A 173 12.17 -16.05 -13.40
CA LEU A 173 11.65 -17.11 -12.52
C LEU A 173 10.74 -18.09 -13.28
N ASP A 174 9.98 -17.60 -14.25
CA ASP A 174 9.12 -18.42 -15.11
C ASP A 174 9.94 -19.28 -16.07
N GLU A 175 10.96 -18.72 -16.71
CA GLU A 175 11.90 -19.43 -17.61
C GLU A 175 12.62 -20.58 -16.90
N LYS A 176 13.00 -20.38 -15.62
CA LYS A 176 13.58 -21.42 -14.77
C LYS A 176 12.55 -22.43 -14.24
N LYS A 177 11.27 -22.28 -14.61
CA LYS A 177 10.13 -23.06 -14.11
C LYS A 177 10.01 -23.04 -12.59
N GLU A 178 10.52 -21.98 -11.95
CA GLU A 178 10.49 -21.78 -10.50
C GLU A 178 9.13 -21.20 -10.06
N ILE A 179 8.65 -20.16 -10.76
CA ILE A 179 7.42 -19.42 -10.41
C ILE A 179 6.74 -18.87 -11.67
N ILE A 180 5.42 -19.10 -11.82
CA ILE A 180 4.61 -18.54 -12.91
C ILE A 180 3.89 -17.28 -12.43
N ALA A 181 4.64 -16.17 -12.32
CA ALA A 181 4.14 -14.92 -11.75
C ALA A 181 3.69 -13.91 -12.81
N ASN A 182 2.51 -13.33 -12.63
CA ASN A 182 2.02 -12.24 -13.47
C ASN A 182 1.51 -11.07 -12.62
N TRP A 183 1.93 -9.85 -12.96
CA TRP A 183 1.47 -8.62 -12.32
C TRP A 183 1.20 -7.55 -13.39
N ARG A 184 -0.03 -7.07 -13.47
CA ARG A 184 -0.42 -5.93 -14.32
C ARG A 184 -0.45 -4.62 -13.53
N ARG A 185 0.25 -3.60 -14.03
CA ARG A 185 0.17 -2.20 -13.56
C ARG A 185 -0.77 -1.37 -14.43
N TYR A 186 -1.51 -0.45 -13.81
CA TYR A 186 -2.39 0.51 -14.48
C TYR A 186 -1.68 1.86 -14.63
N LYS A 187 -1.41 2.27 -15.87
CA LYS A 187 -0.73 3.53 -16.18
C LYS A 187 -1.72 4.67 -16.32
N LEU A 188 -1.42 5.81 -15.72
CA LEU A 188 -2.18 7.03 -15.93
C LEU A 188 -1.75 7.73 -17.24
N ARG A 189 -2.71 7.96 -18.13
CA ARG A 189 -2.50 8.74 -19.38
C ARG A 189 -2.88 10.20 -19.14
N LYS A 190 -1.98 10.98 -18.55
CA LYS A 190 -2.13 12.44 -18.38
C LYS A 190 -0.92 13.19 -18.93
N ASN A 191 -1.17 14.36 -19.52
CA ASN A 191 -0.11 15.21 -20.04
C ASN A 191 0.39 16.15 -18.94
N ILE A 192 1.43 15.72 -18.23
CA ILE A 192 2.03 16.47 -17.10
C ILE A 192 2.55 17.86 -17.49
N ARG A 193 2.88 18.10 -18.77
CA ARG A 193 3.24 19.44 -19.27
C ARG A 193 2.04 20.37 -19.28
N LYS A 194 0.91 19.89 -19.82
CA LYS A 194 -0.34 20.66 -19.86
C LYS A 194 -0.79 21.02 -18.44
N LEU A 195 -0.71 20.06 -17.52
CA LEU A 195 -1.06 20.27 -16.12
C LEU A 195 -0.19 21.35 -15.45
N LEU A 196 1.09 21.48 -15.85
CA LEU A 196 1.93 22.57 -15.33
C LEU A 196 1.38 23.93 -15.78
N TYR A 197 1.05 24.09 -17.05
CA TYR A 197 0.52 25.36 -17.56
C TYR A 197 -0.75 25.78 -16.82
N GLU A 198 -1.69 24.85 -16.66
CA GLU A 198 -2.93 25.08 -15.91
C GLU A 198 -2.67 25.45 -14.44
N ALA A 199 -1.68 24.82 -13.79
CA ALA A 199 -1.30 25.15 -12.41
C ALA A 199 -0.61 26.52 -12.30
N ILE A 200 0.21 26.90 -13.27
CA ILE A 200 0.95 28.18 -13.28
C ILE A 200 0.02 29.36 -13.49
N GLU A 201 -1.01 29.22 -14.34
CA GLU A 201 -2.06 30.22 -14.56
C GLU A 201 -2.90 30.51 -13.31
N LYS A 202 -3.07 29.50 -12.44
CA LYS A 202 -3.86 29.59 -11.21
C LYS A 202 -3.02 29.74 -9.94
N ASP A 203 -1.69 29.76 -10.09
CA ASP A 203 -0.71 29.75 -9.01
C ASP A 203 -0.92 28.64 -7.94
N ASP A 204 -1.44 27.49 -8.36
CA ASP A 204 -1.72 26.35 -7.46
C ASP A 204 -1.21 25.02 -8.06
N ILE A 205 -0.11 24.51 -7.49
CA ILE A 205 0.49 23.24 -7.92
C ILE A 205 -0.39 22.03 -7.60
N ASN A 206 -1.30 22.14 -6.62
CA ASN A 206 -2.18 21.04 -6.25
C ASN A 206 -3.16 20.68 -7.37
N LEU A 207 -3.55 21.64 -8.21
CA LEU A 207 -4.36 21.38 -9.41
C LEU A 207 -3.71 20.34 -10.33
N ALA A 208 -2.39 20.42 -10.52
CA ALA A 208 -1.64 19.45 -11.30
C ALA A 208 -1.48 18.12 -10.53
N ILE A 209 -1.03 18.18 -9.28
CA ILE A 209 -0.73 17.01 -8.44
C ILE A 209 -1.97 16.13 -8.27
N ASN A 210 -3.12 16.71 -7.91
CA ASN A 210 -4.37 15.98 -7.64
C ASN A 210 -4.89 15.24 -8.88
N LYS A 211 -4.58 15.72 -10.10
CA LYS A 211 -4.94 15.03 -11.35
C LYS A 211 -4.08 13.80 -11.64
N VAL A 212 -2.95 13.64 -10.95
CA VAL A 212 -1.98 12.55 -11.17
C VAL A 212 -1.91 11.58 -9.99
N ASN A 213 -2.13 12.09 -8.78
CA ASN A 213 -2.04 11.33 -7.56
C ASN A 213 -2.98 10.12 -7.58
N TYR A 214 -2.62 9.10 -6.82
CA TYR A 214 -3.41 7.88 -6.65
C TYR A 214 -4.40 8.07 -5.50
N THR A 215 -5.51 7.34 -5.56
CA THR A 215 -6.71 7.54 -4.72
C THR A 215 -7.08 6.27 -3.97
N PHE A 216 -6.09 5.40 -3.73
CA PHE A 216 -6.36 4.14 -3.04
C PHE A 216 -6.82 4.42 -1.59
N PRO A 217 -7.91 3.79 -1.12
CA PRO A 217 -8.45 4.05 0.21
C PRO A 217 -7.40 3.90 1.32
N LYS A 218 -7.37 4.87 2.24
CA LYS A 218 -6.47 4.92 3.41
C LYS A 218 -4.96 4.91 3.12
N ALA A 219 -4.55 5.12 1.87
CA ALA A 219 -3.13 5.25 1.53
C ALA A 219 -2.47 6.45 2.21
N GLU A 220 -3.17 7.58 2.32
CA GLU A 220 -2.68 8.77 3.02
C GLU A 220 -2.44 8.49 4.52
N GLN A 221 -3.34 7.77 5.18
CA GLN A 221 -3.18 7.36 6.57
C GLN A 221 -1.94 6.48 6.75
N LEU A 222 -1.70 5.53 5.83
CA LEU A 222 -0.50 4.70 5.83
C LEU A 222 0.77 5.55 5.62
N SER A 223 0.73 6.51 4.70
CA SER A 223 1.83 7.44 4.43
C SER A 223 2.18 8.27 5.66
N ASN A 224 1.17 8.85 6.33
CA ASN A 224 1.36 9.68 7.52
C ASN A 224 1.93 8.88 8.70
N LEU A 225 1.65 7.58 8.81
CA LEU A 225 2.24 6.71 9.83
C LEU A 225 3.74 6.48 9.63
N ILE A 226 4.27 6.59 8.41
CA ILE A 226 5.71 6.41 8.15
C ILE A 226 6.53 7.41 8.95
N LYS A 227 6.12 8.68 9.03
CA LYS A 227 6.84 9.71 9.80
C LYS A 227 7.02 9.32 11.27
N LYS A 228 5.95 8.78 11.89
CA LYS A 228 5.99 8.28 13.27
C LYS A 228 6.92 7.08 13.41
N PHE A 229 6.96 6.20 12.41
CA PHE A 229 7.86 5.05 12.41
C PHE A 229 9.32 5.47 12.25
N GLU A 230 9.61 6.50 11.44
CA GLU A 230 10.96 7.06 11.30
C GLU A 230 11.45 7.75 12.57
N GLU A 231 10.55 8.40 13.32
CA GLU A 231 10.87 8.92 14.65
C GLU A 231 11.26 7.80 15.62
N ILE A 232 10.49 6.70 15.66
CA ILE A 232 10.85 5.51 16.44
C ILE A 232 12.22 4.96 16.02
N ALA A 233 12.50 4.91 14.71
CA ALA A 233 13.79 4.46 14.19
C ALA A 233 14.96 5.35 14.66
N ARG A 234 14.80 6.68 14.62
CA ARG A 234 15.80 7.63 15.13
C ARG A 234 16.05 7.50 16.63
N ASN A 235 15.03 7.09 17.39
CA ASN A 235 15.11 6.87 18.83
C ASN A 235 15.58 5.45 19.23
N GLY A 236 16.26 4.73 18.33
CA GLY A 236 16.84 3.41 18.60
C GLY A 236 15.94 2.21 18.24
N GLY A 237 14.75 2.45 17.72
CA GLY A 237 13.83 1.42 17.24
C GLY A 237 13.06 0.71 18.36
N TYR A 238 12.54 -0.48 18.04
CA TYR A 238 11.79 -1.29 19.01
C TYR A 238 12.71 -2.07 19.94
N VAL A 239 12.31 -2.20 21.20
CA VAL A 239 12.93 -3.12 22.16
C VAL A 239 12.91 -4.54 21.59
N LYS A 240 14.05 -5.22 21.65
CA LYS A 240 14.15 -6.63 21.21
C LYS A 240 13.81 -7.53 22.38
N ILE A 241 12.92 -8.48 22.15
CA ILE A 241 12.61 -9.52 23.12
C ILE A 241 13.62 -10.67 22.90
N PRO A 242 14.28 -11.18 23.95
CA PRO A 242 15.18 -12.31 23.83
C PRO A 242 14.45 -13.55 23.29
N LEU A 243 15.23 -14.53 22.83
CA LEU A 243 14.66 -15.83 22.47
C LEU A 243 14.18 -16.51 23.75
N ILE A 244 12.89 -16.88 23.77
CA ILE A 244 12.26 -17.60 24.86
C ILE A 244 12.48 -19.11 24.72
N LYS A 245 12.71 -19.80 25.84
CA LYS A 245 12.85 -21.27 25.88
C LYS A 245 11.49 -21.95 25.70
N GLU A 246 10.47 -21.41 26.35
CA GLU A 246 9.09 -21.88 26.30
C GLU A 246 8.12 -20.76 25.92
N SER A 247 6.90 -21.11 25.53
CA SER A 247 5.87 -20.13 25.15
C SER A 247 5.32 -19.41 26.38
N LEU A 248 5.21 -18.09 26.31
CA LEU A 248 4.60 -17.30 27.38
C LEU A 248 3.07 -17.38 27.26
N LYS A 249 2.40 -17.72 28.37
CA LYS A 249 0.95 -17.92 28.44
C LYS A 249 0.34 -17.05 29.53
N LYS A 250 -0.94 -16.72 29.35
CA LYS A 250 -1.75 -15.97 30.33
C LYS A 250 -1.69 -16.63 31.72
N ASP A 251 -1.76 -15.80 32.76
CA ASP A 251 -1.83 -16.16 34.18
C ASP A 251 -0.54 -16.77 34.77
N ASN A 252 0.55 -16.76 34.00
CA ASN A 252 1.89 -17.18 34.44
C ASN A 252 2.84 -15.97 34.59
N TYR A 253 3.91 -16.16 35.36
CA TYR A 253 4.96 -15.15 35.55
C TYR A 253 6.19 -15.48 34.69
N TYR A 254 6.68 -14.48 33.95
CA TYR A 254 7.94 -14.58 33.22
C TYR A 254 8.72 -13.26 33.29
N PRO A 255 10.04 -13.29 33.53
CA PRO A 255 10.89 -12.09 33.49
C PRO A 255 10.78 -11.32 32.16
N GLU A 256 10.53 -12.03 31.06
CA GLU A 256 10.37 -11.45 29.73
C GLU A 256 9.12 -10.59 29.57
N ILE A 257 8.11 -10.69 30.45
CA ILE A 257 6.87 -9.90 30.34
C ILE A 257 7.14 -8.40 30.50
N LYS A 258 8.12 -8.01 31.32
CA LYS A 258 8.57 -6.60 31.42
C LYS A 258 8.97 -6.03 30.06
N LEU A 259 9.81 -6.77 29.32
CA LEU A 259 10.25 -6.39 27.97
C LEU A 259 9.11 -6.47 26.95
N LEU A 260 8.22 -7.45 27.08
CA LEU A 260 7.06 -7.60 26.21
C LEU A 260 6.09 -6.42 26.37
N ARG A 261 5.81 -5.97 27.60
CA ARG A 261 4.97 -4.79 27.90
C ARG A 261 5.55 -3.54 27.26
N GLU A 262 6.83 -3.28 27.46
CA GLU A 262 7.54 -2.17 26.81
C GLU A 262 7.38 -2.25 25.28
N ARG A 263 7.65 -3.43 24.71
CA ARG A 263 7.59 -3.64 23.27
C ARG A 263 6.19 -3.44 22.69
N LEU A 264 5.15 -3.94 23.33
CA LEU A 264 3.76 -3.80 22.88
C LEU A 264 3.27 -2.35 23.06
N PHE A 265 3.73 -1.66 24.10
CA PHE A 265 3.46 -0.24 24.29
C PHE A 265 4.07 0.62 23.18
N GLN A 266 5.32 0.34 22.78
CA GLN A 266 5.97 1.05 21.68
C GLN A 266 5.23 0.90 20.34
N SER A 267 4.51 -0.21 20.11
CA SER A 267 3.65 -0.38 18.93
C SER A 267 2.17 -0.03 19.18
N LYS A 268 1.83 0.48 20.36
CA LYS A 268 0.47 0.83 20.79
C LYS A 268 -0.52 -0.33 20.75
N ASP A 269 -0.01 -1.56 20.81
CA ASP A 269 -0.84 -2.75 21.03
C ASP A 269 -1.26 -2.83 22.51
N LEU A 270 -0.44 -2.27 23.41
CA LEU A 270 -0.72 -2.10 24.83
C LEU A 270 -0.80 -0.60 25.18
N LEU A 271 -1.84 -0.18 25.90
CA LEU A 271 -2.09 1.24 26.21
C LEU A 271 -1.32 1.74 27.44
N ASN A 272 -1.12 0.89 28.44
CA ASN A 272 -0.35 1.19 29.65
C ASN A 272 0.60 0.03 29.94
N LYS A 273 1.86 0.33 30.31
CA LYS A 273 2.88 -0.67 30.67
C LYS A 273 2.63 -1.28 32.06
N GLU A 274 1.92 -0.57 32.93
CA GLU A 274 1.66 -1.02 34.30
C GLU A 274 0.79 -2.29 34.34
N CYS A 275 0.94 -3.06 35.42
CA CYS A 275 0.08 -4.19 35.72
C CYS A 275 -1.29 -3.68 36.22
N ALA A 276 -2.38 -4.38 35.88
CA ALA A 276 -3.73 -3.97 36.30
C ALA A 276 -3.98 -4.16 37.82
N GLU A 277 -3.14 -4.94 38.49
CA GLU A 277 -3.29 -5.25 39.91
C GLU A 277 -2.79 -4.11 40.79
N LYS A 278 -3.65 -3.11 41.03
CA LYS A 278 -3.61 -2.31 42.26
C LYS A 278 -4.58 -2.79 43.34
N ASN A 279 -5.45 -3.77 43.03
CA ASN A 279 -6.45 -4.31 43.95
C ASN A 279 -6.63 -5.82 43.73
N VAL A 280 -5.59 -6.61 43.96
CA VAL A 280 -5.84 -7.95 44.52
C VAL A 280 -5.91 -7.72 46.00
N ASP A 281 -7.08 -7.95 46.58
CA ASP A 281 -7.22 -8.20 48.01
C ASP A 281 -6.19 -9.28 48.37
N VAL A 282 -5.03 -8.83 48.84
CA VAL A 282 -4.18 -9.62 49.70
C VAL A 282 -5.07 -9.86 50.91
N LYS A 283 -5.84 -10.94 50.88
CA LYS A 283 -6.40 -11.52 52.09
C LYS A 283 -5.23 -11.58 53.06
N GLN A 284 -5.36 -10.78 54.11
CA GLN A 284 -4.44 -10.67 55.21
C GLN A 284 -3.93 -12.07 55.55
N ASN A 285 -2.65 -12.29 55.30
CA ASN A 285 -1.83 -13.04 56.22
C ASN A 285 -0.57 -12.22 56.41
N ASN A 286 -0.56 -11.56 57.57
CA ASN A 286 0.63 -11.06 58.23
C ASN A 286 1.81 -12.00 57.99
N LEU A 287 2.94 -11.48 57.52
CA LEU A 287 4.24 -11.84 58.09
C LEU A 287 5.25 -10.71 57.82
N PHE A 288 5.19 -9.77 58.75
CA PHE A 288 6.29 -8.98 59.32
C PHE A 288 7.17 -8.12 58.41
N LYS A 289 6.95 -6.79 58.54
CA LYS A 289 8.05 -5.91 58.93
C LYS A 289 8.76 -6.54 60.14
N GLN A 290 10.04 -6.83 60.05
CA GLN A 290 10.88 -6.87 61.23
C GLN A 290 11.92 -5.79 61.09
N GLU A 291 11.65 -4.69 61.79
CA GLU A 291 12.68 -3.84 62.35
C GLU A 291 13.61 -4.71 63.20
N THR A 292 14.90 -4.51 63.02
CA THR A 292 15.96 -5.12 63.81
C THR A 292 15.78 -4.70 65.27
N GLN A 293 15.20 -5.56 66.11
CA GLN A 293 15.33 -5.45 67.56
C GLN A 293 16.37 -6.44 68.05
N ILE A 294 17.55 -5.90 68.38
CA ILE A 294 18.57 -6.59 69.15
C ILE A 294 18.07 -6.61 70.60
N SER A 295 17.76 -7.80 71.10
CA SER A 295 17.53 -8.06 72.53
C SER A 295 18.59 -9.04 72.99
N THR A 296 19.54 -8.54 73.78
CA THR A 296 20.53 -9.35 74.47
C THR A 296 19.89 -9.97 75.70
N LYS A 297 19.88 -11.31 75.77
CA LYS A 297 19.76 -12.02 77.05
C LYS A 297 21.08 -12.71 77.37
N LYS A 298 21.45 -12.57 78.64
CA LYS A 298 22.62 -13.14 79.30
C LYS A 298 22.72 -14.65 79.05
N ILE A 299 23.98 -15.04 78.97
CA ILE A 299 24.57 -16.38 78.90
C ILE A 299 24.00 -17.29 79.99
N ASP A 300 23.73 -18.55 79.64
CA ASP A 300 24.07 -19.70 80.47
C ASP A 300 24.33 -20.93 79.60
N GLU A 301 25.09 -21.84 80.19
CA GLU A 301 26.05 -22.78 79.61
C GLU A 301 25.47 -24.04 78.92
N LEU A 302 26.32 -24.61 78.04
CA LEU A 302 26.29 -25.95 77.45
C LEU A 302 25.17 -26.35 76.45
N THR A 303 25.62 -26.64 75.22
CA THR A 303 24.95 -27.39 74.13
C THR A 303 23.69 -26.79 73.50
N ALA A 304 23.88 -26.02 72.43
CA ALA A 304 22.83 -25.83 71.41
C ALA A 304 23.44 -25.92 70.00
N VAL A 305 23.17 -27.04 69.33
CA VAL A 305 23.39 -27.22 67.90
C VAL A 305 22.48 -26.23 67.17
N ILE A 306 23.07 -25.24 66.49
CA ILE A 306 22.31 -24.36 65.60
C ILE A 306 22.05 -25.13 64.31
N GLU A 307 20.88 -25.73 64.23
CA GLU A 307 20.31 -26.26 63.00
C GLU A 307 19.89 -25.07 62.13
N ILE A 308 20.75 -24.67 61.19
CA ILE A 308 20.42 -23.63 60.21
C ILE A 308 19.37 -24.21 59.25
N LYS A 309 18.09 -23.95 59.53
CA LYS A 309 17.03 -24.11 58.53
C LYS A 309 17.36 -23.18 57.35
N LYS A 310 17.69 -23.77 56.21
CA LYS A 310 17.70 -23.05 54.91
C LYS A 310 16.27 -22.57 54.65
N GLU A 311 15.99 -21.30 54.92
CA GLU A 311 14.78 -20.65 54.48
C GLU A 311 14.75 -20.61 52.95
N GLN A 312 13.74 -21.26 52.37
CA GLN A 312 13.38 -21.09 50.97
C GLN A 312 12.89 -19.65 50.78
N ILE A 313 13.72 -18.81 50.15
CA ILE A 313 13.31 -17.50 49.66
C ILE A 313 12.27 -17.74 48.56
N THR A 314 10.98 -17.61 48.89
CA THR A 314 9.92 -17.52 47.88
C THR A 314 10.12 -16.23 47.09
N PRO A 315 10.30 -16.28 45.75
CA PRO A 315 10.48 -15.07 44.95
C PRO A 315 9.26 -14.16 45.13
N VAL A 316 9.49 -12.89 45.49
CA VAL A 316 8.46 -11.86 45.45
C VAL A 316 7.98 -11.76 44.00
N LYS A 317 6.74 -12.17 43.74
CA LYS A 317 6.14 -12.13 42.41
C LYS A 317 5.93 -10.67 42.00
N ASP A 318 6.76 -10.18 41.09
CA ASP A 318 6.60 -8.85 40.50
C ASP A 318 5.40 -8.84 39.54
N CYS A 319 4.44 -7.95 39.78
CA CYS A 319 3.24 -7.84 38.94
C CYS A 319 3.57 -7.49 37.47
N LEU A 320 4.70 -6.84 37.20
CA LEU A 320 5.14 -6.54 35.83
C LEU A 320 5.63 -7.79 35.09
N GLU A 321 5.93 -8.87 35.82
CA GLU A 321 6.27 -10.18 35.26
C GLU A 321 5.03 -11.06 35.04
N LEU A 322 3.86 -10.66 35.54
CA LEU A 322 2.60 -11.37 35.32
C LEU A 322 2.09 -11.14 33.89
N TYR A 323 1.83 -12.23 33.18
CA TYR A 323 1.07 -12.23 31.94
C TYR A 323 -0.42 -12.06 32.24
N ASP A 324 -0.84 -10.82 32.51
CA ASP A 324 -2.21 -10.46 32.84
C ASP A 324 -3.15 -10.40 31.61
N GLN A 325 -4.43 -10.09 31.87
CA GLN A 325 -5.46 -9.93 30.83
C GLN A 325 -5.10 -8.85 29.80
N ASN A 326 -4.52 -7.73 30.23
CA ASN A 326 -4.16 -6.63 29.32
C ASN A 326 -3.06 -7.05 28.34
N VAL A 327 -2.03 -7.77 28.82
CA VAL A 327 -0.99 -8.33 27.96
C VAL A 327 -1.59 -9.37 27.01
N PHE A 328 -2.54 -10.18 27.46
CA PHE A 328 -3.21 -11.19 26.62
C PHE A 328 -3.97 -10.58 25.46
N GLU A 329 -4.81 -9.59 25.72
CA GLU A 329 -5.55 -8.87 24.69
C GLU A 329 -4.62 -8.12 23.74
N ALA A 330 -3.57 -7.47 24.27
CA ALA A 330 -2.56 -6.79 23.47
C ALA A 330 -1.82 -7.75 22.53
N VAL A 331 -1.45 -8.95 23.01
CA VAL A 331 -0.81 -9.98 22.19
C VAL A 331 -1.77 -10.53 21.14
N GLN A 332 -3.04 -10.77 21.47
CA GLN A 332 -4.04 -11.18 20.48
C GLN A 332 -4.21 -10.13 19.38
N SER A 333 -4.34 -8.86 19.76
CA SER A 333 -4.39 -7.73 18.82
C SER A 333 -3.15 -7.68 17.94
N PHE A 334 -1.96 -7.77 18.53
CA PHE A 334 -0.70 -7.81 17.79
C PHE A 334 -0.67 -8.98 16.79
N GLN A 335 -0.99 -10.20 17.24
CA GLN A 335 -1.01 -11.39 16.41
C GLN A 335 -1.95 -11.23 15.22
N LYS A 336 -3.18 -10.78 15.47
CA LYS A 336 -4.20 -10.49 14.46
C LYS A 336 -3.69 -9.47 13.44
N ASN A 337 -3.18 -8.34 13.90
CA ASN A 337 -2.68 -7.26 13.05
C ASN A 337 -1.46 -7.69 12.22
N HIS A 338 -0.75 -8.72 12.64
CA HIS A 338 0.38 -9.30 11.94
C HIS A 338 0.06 -10.61 11.20
N GLY A 339 -1.21 -11.02 11.11
CA GLY A 339 -1.60 -12.24 10.38
C GLY A 339 -1.03 -13.52 10.99
N LEU A 340 -0.86 -13.55 12.31
CA LEU A 340 -0.55 -14.74 13.10
C LEU A 340 -1.86 -15.37 13.64
N LYS A 341 -1.73 -16.54 14.28
CA LYS A 341 -2.85 -17.12 15.04
C LYS A 341 -3.16 -16.21 16.22
N GLU A 342 -4.42 -15.83 16.41
CA GLU A 342 -4.92 -14.97 17.50
C GLU A 342 -5.17 -15.81 18.77
N ASP A 343 -4.16 -16.52 19.26
CA ASP A 343 -4.29 -17.41 20.44
C ASP A 343 -3.81 -16.76 21.75
N GLY A 344 -3.24 -15.56 21.68
CA GLY A 344 -2.69 -14.86 22.84
C GLY A 344 -1.46 -15.57 23.44
N ILE A 345 -0.86 -16.52 22.73
CA ILE A 345 0.34 -17.24 23.17
C ILE A 345 1.58 -16.63 22.50
N VAL A 346 2.55 -16.19 23.30
CA VAL A 346 3.82 -15.68 22.79
C VAL A 346 4.76 -16.85 22.55
N GLY A 347 4.69 -17.42 21.34
CA GLY A 347 5.63 -18.44 20.85
C GLY A 347 6.73 -17.87 19.94
N LYS A 348 7.57 -18.76 19.40
CA LYS A 348 8.70 -18.41 18.51
C LYS A 348 8.28 -17.52 17.32
N ASN A 349 7.12 -17.77 16.72
CA ASN A 349 6.61 -16.97 15.60
C ASN A 349 6.19 -15.55 16.04
N THR A 350 5.55 -15.42 17.20
CA THR A 350 5.19 -14.12 17.80
C THR A 350 6.44 -13.31 18.10
N ILE A 351 7.44 -13.91 18.76
CA ILE A 351 8.75 -13.27 19.05
C ILE A 351 9.45 -12.83 17.77
N LYS A 352 9.55 -13.71 16.76
CA LYS A 352 10.14 -13.37 15.46
C LYS A 352 9.45 -12.15 14.82
N ARG A 353 8.14 -12.01 15.02
CA ARG A 353 7.37 -10.90 14.47
C ARG A 353 7.53 -9.60 15.27
N LEU A 354 7.54 -9.69 16.60
CA LEU A 354 7.82 -8.56 17.50
C LEU A 354 9.21 -7.96 17.23
N ASN A 355 10.18 -8.83 16.95
CA ASN A 355 11.58 -8.47 16.69
C ASN A 355 11.87 -8.04 15.24
N ILE A 356 10.86 -7.87 14.37
CA ILE A 356 11.10 -7.26 13.04
C ILE A 356 11.52 -5.79 13.26
N PRO A 357 12.71 -5.37 12.79
CA PRO A 357 13.17 -3.99 12.90
C PRO A 357 12.22 -3.00 12.23
N ILE A 358 12.12 -1.81 12.82
CA ILE A 358 11.23 -0.75 12.35
C ILE A 358 11.54 -0.32 10.91
N GLU A 359 12.81 -0.31 10.51
CA GLU A 359 13.27 0.03 9.15
C GLU A 359 12.72 -0.96 8.12
N LYS A 360 12.64 -2.25 8.48
CA LYS A 360 12.01 -3.27 7.62
C LYS A 360 10.51 -3.05 7.52
N LYS A 361 9.85 -2.58 8.58
CA LYS A 361 8.41 -2.20 8.55
C LYS A 361 8.18 -0.97 7.67
N ILE A 362 8.97 0.10 7.83
CA ILE A 362 8.93 1.31 6.99
C ILE A 362 9.11 0.95 5.52
N LYS A 363 10.13 0.17 5.19
CA LYS A 363 10.38 -0.29 3.82
C LYS A 363 9.20 -1.06 3.25
N LYS A 364 8.57 -1.94 4.04
CA LYS A 364 7.36 -2.66 3.64
C LYS A 364 6.19 -1.70 3.41
N MET A 365 5.96 -0.71 4.28
CA MET A 365 4.91 0.29 4.10
C MET A 365 5.11 1.08 2.79
N ARG A 366 6.33 1.56 2.51
CA ARG A 366 6.68 2.27 1.27
C ARG A 366 6.42 1.44 0.02
N ILE A 367 6.85 0.18 0.00
CA ILE A 367 6.57 -0.74 -1.11
C ILE A 367 5.06 -0.87 -1.34
N ASN A 368 4.26 -0.95 -0.28
CA ASN A 368 2.80 -1.08 -0.43
C ASN A 368 2.13 0.20 -0.93
N LEU A 369 2.62 1.38 -0.55
CA LEU A 369 2.16 2.65 -1.15
C LEU A 369 2.46 2.73 -2.66
N GLU A 370 3.60 2.21 -3.08
CA GLU A 370 3.94 2.08 -4.50
C GLU A 370 2.99 1.11 -5.24
N ARG A 371 2.60 0.00 -4.60
CA ARG A 371 1.62 -0.94 -5.15
C ARG A 371 0.23 -0.32 -5.26
N MET A 372 -0.21 0.42 -4.25
CA MET A 372 -1.46 1.18 -4.29
C MET A 372 -1.47 2.19 -5.44
N ARG A 373 -0.32 2.82 -5.72
CA ARG A 373 -0.14 3.75 -6.86
C ARG A 373 -0.31 3.09 -8.23
N TRP A 374 -0.10 1.78 -8.32
CA TRP A 374 -0.24 1.01 -9.56
C TRP A 374 -1.66 0.53 -9.86
N MET A 375 -2.59 0.74 -8.93
CA MET A 375 -3.99 0.39 -9.09
C MET A 375 -4.72 1.38 -10.02
N PRO A 376 -5.87 0.98 -10.59
CA PRO A 376 -6.78 1.92 -11.25
C PRO A 376 -7.07 3.13 -10.34
N ARG A 377 -7.18 4.34 -10.93
CA ARG A 377 -7.49 5.58 -10.19
C ARG A 377 -8.92 5.63 -9.65
N SER A 378 -9.77 4.71 -10.06
CA SER A 378 -11.04 4.44 -9.42
C SER A 378 -11.20 2.93 -9.32
N LEU A 379 -11.53 2.45 -8.12
CA LEU A 379 -11.88 1.05 -7.90
C LEU A 379 -13.36 0.78 -8.27
N GLY A 380 -14.13 1.82 -8.57
CA GLY A 380 -15.58 1.75 -8.72
C GLY A 380 -16.30 2.02 -7.40
N GLU A 381 -17.59 2.35 -7.49
CA GLU A 381 -18.47 2.56 -6.33
C GLU A 381 -18.74 1.24 -5.59
N LYS A 382 -19.02 0.19 -6.36
CA LYS A 382 -19.20 -1.19 -5.90
C LYS A 382 -18.08 -2.05 -6.47
N TYR A 383 -17.32 -2.74 -5.63
CA TYR A 383 -16.20 -3.57 -6.08
C TYR A 383 -15.85 -4.68 -5.10
N LEU A 384 -15.18 -5.71 -5.63
CA LEU A 384 -14.52 -6.76 -4.86
C LEU A 384 -13.02 -6.50 -4.83
N ILE A 385 -12.40 -6.70 -3.67
CA ILE A 385 -10.94 -6.73 -3.55
C ILE A 385 -10.49 -8.04 -2.91
N VAL A 386 -9.55 -8.72 -3.56
CA VAL A 386 -8.88 -9.91 -3.04
C VAL A 386 -7.46 -9.52 -2.68
N ASN A 387 -7.16 -9.45 -1.39
CA ASN A 387 -5.80 -9.20 -0.93
C ASN A 387 -5.09 -10.54 -0.69
N ILE A 388 -4.18 -10.90 -1.61
CA ILE A 388 -3.54 -12.22 -1.66
C ILE A 388 -2.83 -12.58 -0.33
N PRO A 389 -1.91 -11.76 0.21
CA PRO A 389 -1.22 -12.06 1.48
C PRO A 389 -2.14 -12.05 2.71
N ASP A 390 -3.31 -11.42 2.63
CA ASP A 390 -4.31 -11.41 3.71
C ASP A 390 -5.25 -12.62 3.64
N TYR A 391 -5.24 -13.35 2.52
CA TYR A 391 -6.14 -14.46 2.25
C TYR A 391 -7.60 -14.10 2.50
N LYS A 392 -7.98 -12.89 2.09
CA LYS A 392 -9.34 -12.35 2.23
C LYS A 392 -9.86 -11.75 0.92
N LEU A 393 -11.16 -11.92 0.73
CA LEU A 393 -11.97 -11.18 -0.23
C LEU A 393 -12.91 -10.27 0.55
N LYS A 394 -12.97 -9.01 0.14
CA LYS A 394 -13.90 -8.02 0.67
C LYS A 394 -14.73 -7.41 -0.45
N MET A 395 -16.00 -7.15 -0.16
CA MET A 395 -16.91 -6.41 -1.05
C MET A 395 -17.23 -5.06 -0.44
N TYR A 396 -17.06 -4.01 -1.23
CA TYR A 396 -17.45 -2.65 -0.85
C TYR A 396 -18.56 -2.16 -1.75
N ASN A 397 -19.43 -1.34 -1.18
CA ASN A 397 -20.41 -0.54 -1.91
C ASN A 397 -20.42 0.88 -1.29
N ASN A 398 -20.14 1.90 -2.09
CA ASN A 398 -20.05 3.30 -1.67
C ASN A 398 -19.14 3.52 -0.45
N GLY A 399 -18.03 2.76 -0.38
CA GLY A 399 -17.06 2.81 0.71
C GLY A 399 -17.42 1.98 1.94
N GLU A 400 -18.63 1.42 2.03
CA GLU A 400 -19.07 0.55 3.12
C GLU A 400 -18.70 -0.91 2.85
N LEU A 401 -18.18 -1.62 3.86
CA LEU A 401 -17.86 -3.04 3.77
C LEU A 401 -19.15 -3.89 3.87
N LYS A 402 -19.53 -4.56 2.77
CA LYS A 402 -20.73 -5.40 2.71
C LYS A 402 -20.47 -6.88 2.96
N LEU A 403 -19.24 -7.35 2.69
CA LEU A 403 -18.87 -8.75 2.86
C LEU A 403 -17.36 -8.87 3.15
N ASP A 404 -16.99 -9.73 4.09
CA ASP A 404 -15.60 -10.13 4.38
C ASP A 404 -15.56 -11.64 4.52
N MET A 405 -14.73 -12.29 3.71
CA MET A 405 -14.57 -13.74 3.76
C MET A 405 -13.13 -14.19 3.52
N ALA A 406 -12.78 -15.35 4.07
CA ALA A 406 -11.52 -16.00 3.79
C ALA A 406 -11.49 -16.54 2.34
N VAL A 407 -10.31 -16.52 1.74
CA VAL A 407 -10.03 -17.16 0.46
C VAL A 407 -8.82 -18.09 0.53
N VAL A 408 -8.74 -19.04 -0.39
CA VAL A 408 -7.52 -19.81 -0.72
C VAL A 408 -7.00 -19.29 -2.06
N VAL A 409 -5.72 -18.97 -2.11
CA VAL A 409 -5.02 -18.41 -3.28
C VAL A 409 -3.93 -19.37 -3.77
N GLY A 410 -3.27 -18.99 -4.86
CA GLY A 410 -2.16 -19.71 -5.45
C GLY A 410 -1.07 -20.05 -4.45
N GLU A 411 -0.42 -21.19 -4.65
CA GLU A 411 0.82 -21.50 -3.94
C GLU A 411 2.01 -20.68 -4.47
N TYR A 412 3.16 -20.80 -3.81
CA TYR A 412 4.37 -20.06 -4.19
C TYR A 412 4.82 -20.29 -5.64
N LYS A 413 4.74 -21.54 -6.14
CA LYS A 413 5.17 -21.90 -7.50
C LYS A 413 4.13 -21.52 -8.57
N ASN A 414 2.85 -21.45 -8.19
CA ASN A 414 1.74 -21.12 -9.08
C ASN A 414 0.94 -19.93 -8.48
N PRO A 415 1.56 -18.75 -8.35
CA PRO A 415 0.98 -17.64 -7.63
C PRO A 415 -0.26 -17.09 -8.34
N THR A 416 -1.27 -16.70 -7.56
CA THR A 416 -2.40 -15.94 -8.11
C THR A 416 -1.90 -14.62 -8.73
N PRO A 417 -2.24 -14.34 -10.00
CA PRO A 417 -1.79 -13.14 -10.69
C PRO A 417 -2.48 -11.88 -10.18
N ILE A 418 -1.77 -10.75 -10.24
CA ILE A 418 -2.22 -9.46 -9.71
C ILE A 418 -2.75 -8.59 -10.85
N PHE A 419 -4.05 -8.32 -10.83
CA PHE A 419 -4.74 -7.51 -11.85
C PHE A 419 -6.13 -7.08 -11.38
N SER A 420 -6.78 -6.27 -12.19
CA SER A 420 -8.19 -5.88 -12.07
C SER A 420 -8.95 -6.16 -13.35
N HIS A 421 -10.14 -6.73 -13.21
CA HIS A 421 -11.11 -6.92 -14.29
C HIS A 421 -12.52 -6.71 -13.76
N LYS A 422 -13.54 -6.85 -14.60
CA LYS A 422 -14.93 -6.80 -14.18
C LYS A 422 -15.57 -8.18 -14.27
N MET A 423 -16.34 -8.54 -13.24
CA MET A 423 -17.22 -9.69 -13.19
C MET A 423 -18.45 -9.42 -14.03
N SER A 424 -18.81 -10.35 -14.90
CA SER A 424 -19.92 -10.24 -15.84
C SER A 424 -21.03 -11.24 -15.59
N SER A 425 -20.71 -12.41 -15.00
CA SER A 425 -21.69 -13.46 -14.80
C SER A 425 -21.35 -14.38 -13.63
N ILE A 426 -22.34 -15.16 -13.20
CA ILE A 426 -22.25 -16.18 -12.17
C ILE A 426 -22.72 -17.49 -12.79
N VAL A 427 -21.96 -18.56 -12.60
CA VAL A 427 -22.28 -19.91 -13.09
C VAL A 427 -22.56 -20.79 -11.87
N LEU A 428 -23.77 -21.31 -11.79
CA LEU A 428 -24.18 -22.33 -10.83
C LEU A 428 -23.91 -23.70 -11.43
N ASN A 429 -23.51 -24.65 -10.57
CA ASN A 429 -23.16 -26.02 -10.94
C ASN A 429 -22.21 -26.07 -12.17
N PRO A 430 -21.01 -25.45 -12.09
CA PRO A 430 -20.12 -25.30 -13.24
C PRO A 430 -19.49 -26.63 -13.69
N TYR A 431 -19.44 -26.87 -15.00
CA TYR A 431 -18.43 -27.80 -15.57
C TYR A 431 -17.02 -27.29 -15.25
N TRP A 432 -16.12 -28.19 -14.86
CA TRP A 432 -14.70 -27.87 -14.78
C TRP A 432 -13.97 -28.37 -16.04
N ARG A 433 -13.65 -27.43 -16.93
CA ARG A 433 -12.77 -27.65 -18.08
C ARG A 433 -11.32 -27.73 -17.57
N ILE A 434 -10.79 -28.94 -17.48
CA ILE A 434 -9.53 -29.19 -16.78
C ILE A 434 -8.35 -28.68 -17.62
N PRO A 435 -7.53 -27.74 -17.11
CA PRO A 435 -6.35 -27.28 -17.84
C PRO A 435 -5.44 -28.45 -18.23
N GLN A 436 -4.96 -28.43 -19.48
CA GLN A 436 -4.11 -29.48 -20.05
C GLN A 436 -2.86 -29.79 -19.19
N ARG A 437 -2.28 -28.77 -18.53
CA ARG A 437 -1.20 -28.95 -17.56
C ARG A 437 -1.59 -29.83 -16.36
N ILE A 438 -2.81 -29.67 -15.83
CA ILE A 438 -3.33 -30.48 -14.73
C ILE A 438 -3.61 -31.90 -15.23
N VAL A 439 -4.15 -32.04 -16.45
CA VAL A 439 -4.33 -33.35 -17.09
C VAL A 439 -3.00 -34.11 -17.09
N LYS A 440 -1.93 -33.50 -17.63
CA LYS A 440 -0.61 -34.12 -17.71
C LYS A 440 0.05 -34.40 -16.36
N LYS A 441 0.01 -33.44 -15.44
CA LYS A 441 0.78 -33.53 -14.18
C LYS A 441 0.06 -34.29 -13.07
N GLU A 442 -1.26 -34.37 -13.12
CA GLU A 442 -2.06 -34.90 -12.00
C GLU A 442 -3.03 -35.99 -12.44
N ILE A 443 -3.67 -35.90 -13.61
CA ILE A 443 -4.69 -36.87 -14.04
C ILE A 443 -4.05 -38.09 -14.70
N ILE A 444 -3.17 -37.90 -15.68
CA ILE A 444 -2.52 -39.02 -16.39
C ILE A 444 -1.78 -39.94 -15.41
N PRO A 445 -0.97 -39.45 -14.45
CA PRO A 445 -0.35 -40.33 -13.46
C PRO A 445 -1.36 -41.16 -12.66
N LYS A 446 -2.49 -40.55 -12.26
CA LYS A 446 -3.55 -41.26 -11.54
C LYS A 446 -4.29 -42.28 -12.40
N LEU A 447 -4.40 -42.04 -13.71
CA LEU A 447 -5.02 -42.99 -14.64
C LEU A 447 -4.14 -44.20 -14.92
N VAL A 448 -2.82 -44.03 -14.85
CA VAL A 448 -1.88 -45.15 -14.90
C VAL A 448 -1.97 -46.00 -13.63
N GLU A 449 -2.14 -45.36 -12.47
CA GLU A 449 -2.31 -46.06 -11.19
C GLU A 449 -3.70 -46.73 -11.06
N ASP A 450 -4.76 -46.05 -11.51
CA ASP A 450 -6.15 -46.52 -11.46
C ASP A 450 -6.92 -46.12 -12.74
N PRO A 451 -7.16 -47.07 -13.67
CA PRO A 451 -7.93 -46.81 -14.88
C PRO A 451 -9.37 -46.32 -14.63
N ASN A 452 -9.94 -46.61 -13.45
CA ASN A 452 -11.31 -46.17 -13.09
C ASN A 452 -11.36 -44.74 -12.53
N TYR A 453 -10.23 -44.05 -12.44
CA TYR A 453 -10.14 -42.72 -11.83
C TYR A 453 -11.09 -41.69 -12.46
N LEU A 454 -11.30 -41.73 -13.79
CA LEU A 454 -12.21 -40.81 -14.47
C LEU A 454 -13.65 -40.98 -13.98
N ALA A 455 -14.13 -42.23 -13.91
CA ALA A 455 -15.48 -42.55 -13.48
C ALA A 455 -15.70 -42.16 -12.01
N THR A 456 -14.76 -42.49 -11.12
CA THR A 456 -14.89 -42.17 -9.68
C THR A 456 -14.82 -40.67 -9.37
N SER A 457 -14.19 -39.91 -10.27
CA SER A 457 -14.02 -38.46 -10.19
C SER A 457 -15.05 -37.66 -11.01
N ASP A 458 -16.03 -38.30 -11.64
CA ASP A 458 -17.01 -37.65 -12.52
C ASP A 458 -16.35 -36.87 -13.69
N ILE A 459 -15.26 -37.39 -14.24
CA ILE A 459 -14.54 -36.80 -15.37
C ILE A 459 -14.91 -37.54 -16.65
N LYS A 460 -15.30 -36.78 -17.67
CA LYS A 460 -15.58 -37.27 -19.02
C LYS A 460 -14.58 -36.69 -20.01
N VAL A 461 -14.33 -37.40 -21.11
CA VAL A 461 -13.36 -36.99 -22.13
C VAL A 461 -14.08 -36.74 -23.44
N PHE A 462 -13.88 -35.54 -24.00
CA PHE A 462 -14.57 -35.06 -25.18
C PHE A 462 -13.59 -34.66 -26.29
N GLU A 463 -14.06 -34.67 -27.53
CA GLU A 463 -13.35 -34.11 -28.70
C GLU A 463 -13.01 -32.62 -28.52
N ASN A 464 -13.94 -31.83 -27.96
CA ASN A 464 -13.71 -30.41 -27.72
C ASN A 464 -14.33 -29.94 -26.38
N TRP A 465 -14.31 -28.62 -26.11
CA TRP A 465 -14.78 -28.05 -24.85
C TRP A 465 -16.32 -27.97 -24.71
N SER A 466 -17.05 -28.43 -25.73
CA SER A 466 -18.50 -28.60 -25.71
C SER A 466 -18.85 -29.95 -25.10
N HIS A 467 -19.70 -29.96 -24.06
CA HIS A 467 -20.24 -31.20 -23.49
C HIS A 467 -21.21 -31.93 -24.44
N LYS A 468 -21.51 -31.35 -25.61
CA LYS A 468 -22.33 -31.96 -26.67
C LYS A 468 -21.48 -32.58 -27.80
N SER A 469 -20.15 -32.41 -27.78
CA SER A 469 -19.30 -33.07 -28.77
C SER A 469 -19.19 -34.55 -28.47
N MET A 470 -18.59 -35.31 -29.38
CA MET A 470 -18.32 -36.73 -29.18
C MET A 470 -17.57 -36.96 -27.85
N GLU A 471 -18.13 -37.82 -27.01
CA GLU A 471 -17.49 -38.36 -25.81
C GLU A 471 -16.63 -39.57 -26.23
N TYR A 472 -15.36 -39.57 -25.85
CA TYR A 472 -14.47 -40.69 -26.11
C TYR A 472 -14.71 -41.80 -25.11
N ASN A 473 -14.74 -43.05 -25.58
CA ASN A 473 -14.57 -44.21 -24.71
C ASN A 473 -13.09 -44.32 -24.32
N THR A 474 -12.82 -44.30 -23.02
CA THR A 474 -11.47 -44.34 -22.47
C THR A 474 -11.04 -45.69 -21.92
N ASP A 475 -11.93 -46.69 -21.92
CA ASP A 475 -11.71 -47.98 -21.25
C ASP A 475 -10.59 -48.81 -21.91
N SER A 476 -10.37 -48.60 -23.21
CA SER A 476 -9.34 -49.29 -24.00
C SER A 476 -8.07 -48.44 -24.22
N VAL A 477 -7.98 -47.26 -23.62
CA VAL A 477 -6.82 -46.36 -23.80
C VAL A 477 -5.68 -46.77 -22.87
N ASP A 478 -4.51 -47.08 -23.43
CA ASP A 478 -3.29 -47.29 -22.64
C ASP A 478 -2.69 -45.94 -22.21
N TRP A 479 -2.98 -45.55 -20.96
CA TRP A 479 -2.52 -44.28 -20.40
C TRP A 479 -1.01 -44.20 -20.14
N ASN A 480 -0.28 -45.34 -20.10
CA ASN A 480 1.18 -45.34 -19.95
C ASN A 480 1.87 -44.63 -21.10
N MET A 481 1.31 -44.74 -22.31
CA MET A 481 1.83 -44.08 -23.50
C MET A 481 1.81 -42.55 -23.39
N TYR A 482 1.02 -41.99 -22.46
CA TYR A 482 0.85 -40.54 -22.29
C TYR A 482 1.61 -39.93 -21.11
N ILE A 483 2.27 -40.73 -20.25
CA ILE A 483 3.09 -40.21 -19.13
C ILE A 483 4.25 -39.34 -19.65
N ASN A 484 4.93 -39.82 -20.70
CA ASN A 484 6.13 -39.19 -21.26
C ASN A 484 5.87 -38.52 -22.62
N ASN A 485 4.62 -38.43 -23.04
CA ASN A 485 4.24 -37.92 -24.35
C ASN A 485 3.67 -36.48 -24.24
N ASP A 486 3.91 -35.68 -25.26
CA ASP A 486 3.44 -34.30 -25.35
C ASP A 486 2.09 -34.15 -26.10
N LEU A 487 1.57 -35.24 -26.69
CA LEU A 487 0.27 -35.27 -27.40
C LEU A 487 -0.91 -34.89 -26.51
N ILE A 488 -0.85 -35.19 -25.21
CA ILE A 488 -1.81 -34.72 -24.21
C ILE A 488 -1.09 -33.76 -23.27
N GLY A 489 -1.68 -32.58 -23.04
CA GLY A 489 -1.26 -31.73 -21.92
C GLY A 489 -0.38 -30.51 -22.21
N ASN A 490 0.15 -30.35 -23.42
CA ASN A 490 1.07 -29.24 -23.74
C ASN A 490 0.53 -28.16 -24.71
N SER A 491 -0.57 -28.39 -25.44
CA SER A 491 -1.04 -27.43 -26.45
C SER A 491 -2.57 -27.39 -26.63
N GLN A 492 -3.05 -26.39 -27.38
CA GLN A 492 -4.43 -26.35 -27.90
C GLN A 492 -4.71 -27.46 -28.93
N GLU A 493 -3.69 -28.15 -29.42
CA GLU A 493 -3.79 -29.20 -30.44
C GLU A 493 -3.99 -30.59 -29.84
N ALA A 494 -3.95 -30.72 -28.51
CA ALA A 494 -4.24 -32.00 -27.86
C ALA A 494 -5.62 -32.51 -28.36
N PRO A 495 -5.77 -33.80 -28.71
CA PRO A 495 -7.00 -34.31 -29.32
C PRO A 495 -8.14 -34.47 -28.31
N MET A 496 -7.83 -34.46 -27.01
CA MET A 496 -8.79 -34.77 -25.94
C MET A 496 -9.00 -33.61 -24.97
N ARG A 497 -10.23 -33.47 -24.48
CA ARG A 497 -10.65 -32.49 -23.47
C ARG A 497 -11.29 -33.18 -22.28
N PHE A 498 -10.61 -33.09 -21.14
CA PHE A 498 -11.10 -33.62 -19.87
C PHE A 498 -12.02 -32.58 -19.22
N ILE A 499 -13.26 -32.96 -18.97
CA ILE A 499 -14.28 -32.11 -18.36
C ILE A 499 -14.84 -32.85 -17.15
N GLN A 500 -14.65 -32.29 -15.96
CA GLN A 500 -15.37 -32.77 -14.79
C GLN A 500 -16.78 -32.17 -14.78
N ILE A 501 -17.79 -33.03 -14.70
CA ILE A 501 -19.19 -32.62 -14.69
C ILE A 501 -19.57 -32.00 -13.33
N PRO A 502 -20.71 -31.30 -13.23
CA PRO A 502 -21.17 -30.75 -11.95
C PRO A 502 -21.47 -31.89 -10.96
N SER A 503 -20.83 -31.85 -9.80
CA SER A 503 -21.06 -32.78 -8.68
C SER A 503 -20.52 -32.16 -7.39
N ASP A 504 -20.81 -32.77 -6.25
CA ASP A 504 -20.27 -32.33 -4.95
C ASP A 504 -18.75 -32.54 -4.84
N LYS A 505 -18.16 -33.35 -5.72
CA LYS A 505 -16.71 -33.58 -5.79
C LYS A 505 -16.00 -32.57 -6.69
N ASN A 506 -16.73 -31.79 -7.47
CA ASN A 506 -16.16 -30.87 -8.45
C ASN A 506 -15.27 -29.82 -7.73
N PRO A 507 -13.97 -29.68 -8.08
CA PRO A 507 -13.06 -28.74 -7.43
C PRO A 507 -13.45 -27.27 -7.53
N LEU A 508 -14.30 -26.91 -8.50
CA LEU A 508 -14.90 -25.58 -8.62
C LEU A 508 -16.07 -25.33 -7.67
N GLY A 509 -16.52 -26.37 -6.95
CA GLY A 509 -17.71 -26.36 -6.11
C GLY A 509 -18.98 -26.08 -6.91
N ARG A 510 -19.99 -25.51 -6.25
CA ARG A 510 -21.31 -25.30 -6.82
C ARG A 510 -21.52 -23.91 -7.43
N ILE A 511 -20.61 -22.95 -7.19
CA ILE A 511 -20.74 -21.57 -7.67
C ILE A 511 -19.41 -21.05 -8.21
N LYS A 512 -19.42 -20.48 -9.41
CA LYS A 512 -18.27 -19.83 -10.03
C LYS A 512 -18.63 -18.41 -10.47
N PHE A 513 -17.83 -17.43 -10.07
CA PHE A 513 -18.00 -16.03 -10.45
C PHE A 513 -17.02 -15.64 -11.57
N MET A 514 -17.57 -15.22 -12.70
CA MET A 514 -16.84 -15.03 -13.95
C MET A 514 -16.46 -13.57 -14.17
N PHE A 515 -15.17 -13.31 -14.26
CA PHE A 515 -14.58 -12.03 -14.68
C PHE A 515 -13.54 -12.30 -15.78
N PRO A 516 -13.98 -12.43 -17.05
CA PRO A 516 -13.16 -12.92 -18.16
C PRO A 516 -11.79 -12.21 -18.22
N ASN A 517 -10.70 -12.97 -18.21
CA ASN A 517 -9.36 -12.40 -18.18
C ASN A 517 -8.33 -13.31 -18.86
N ARG A 518 -7.21 -12.72 -19.29
CA ARG A 518 -6.14 -13.42 -20.02
C ARG A 518 -5.36 -14.46 -19.19
N TYR A 519 -5.61 -14.56 -17.89
CA TYR A 519 -4.90 -15.47 -16.99
C TYR A 519 -5.74 -16.69 -16.61
N SER A 520 -6.99 -16.78 -17.08
CA SER A 520 -7.92 -17.86 -16.77
C SER A 520 -8.15 -18.06 -15.26
N VAL A 521 -8.16 -16.96 -14.50
CA VAL A 521 -8.41 -16.96 -13.04
C VAL A 521 -9.88 -16.69 -12.76
N TYR A 522 -10.44 -17.42 -11.80
CA TYR A 522 -11.84 -17.28 -11.36
C TYR A 522 -11.93 -17.18 -9.83
N LEU A 523 -13.05 -16.65 -9.34
CA LEU A 523 -13.48 -16.79 -7.95
C LEU A 523 -14.48 -17.93 -7.96
N HIS A 524 -14.30 -18.93 -7.12
CA HIS A 524 -15.18 -20.09 -7.16
C HIS A 524 -15.31 -20.76 -5.79
N ASP A 525 -16.34 -21.58 -5.66
CA ASP A 525 -16.57 -22.45 -4.53
C ASP A 525 -15.55 -23.61 -4.48
N THR A 526 -15.58 -24.43 -3.44
CA THR A 526 -14.76 -25.64 -3.35
C THR A 526 -15.35 -26.60 -2.34
N PRO A 527 -15.30 -27.92 -2.58
CA PRO A 527 -15.67 -28.92 -1.57
C PRO A 527 -14.67 -28.97 -0.40
N PHE A 528 -13.44 -28.49 -0.61
CA PHE A 528 -12.37 -28.53 0.39
C PHE A 528 -12.46 -27.39 1.42
N LYS A 529 -13.58 -27.32 2.16
CA LYS A 529 -13.85 -26.26 3.15
C LYS A 529 -12.87 -26.22 4.32
N GLY A 530 -12.25 -27.36 4.66
CA GLY A 530 -11.25 -27.45 5.73
C GLY A 530 -10.06 -26.51 5.56
N LEU A 531 -9.68 -26.17 4.33
CA LEU A 531 -8.54 -25.28 4.03
C LEU A 531 -8.72 -23.86 4.58
N PHE A 532 -9.96 -23.41 4.78
CA PHE A 532 -10.23 -22.07 5.31
C PHE A 532 -9.95 -21.92 6.80
N LYS A 533 -9.80 -23.05 7.54
CA LYS A 533 -9.39 -23.05 8.95
C LYS A 533 -7.89 -22.78 9.13
N ASN A 534 -7.10 -22.89 8.07
CA ASN A 534 -5.66 -22.67 8.12
C ASN A 534 -5.32 -21.18 8.10
N ASN A 535 -4.28 -20.77 8.83
CA ASN A 535 -3.78 -19.39 8.79
C ASN A 535 -3.06 -19.07 7.48
N LYS A 536 -2.33 -20.04 6.93
CA LYS A 536 -1.74 -19.96 5.59
C LYS A 536 -2.70 -20.63 4.62
N ARG A 537 -3.07 -19.93 3.54
CA ARG A 537 -4.07 -20.40 2.56
C ARG A 537 -3.60 -20.25 1.11
N ALA A 538 -2.31 -20.47 0.88
CA ALA A 538 -1.69 -20.51 -0.44
C ALA A 538 -1.55 -21.98 -0.89
N TYR A 539 -2.63 -22.55 -1.46
CA TYR A 539 -2.73 -23.99 -1.80
C TYR A 539 -3.32 -24.26 -3.19
N SER A 540 -3.71 -23.23 -3.95
CA SER A 540 -4.32 -23.42 -5.26
C SER A 540 -3.30 -23.37 -6.40
N HIS A 541 -3.74 -23.75 -7.60
CA HIS A 541 -2.99 -23.59 -8.85
C HIS A 541 -3.19 -22.20 -9.50
N GLY A 542 -3.42 -21.16 -8.70
CA GLY A 542 -3.55 -19.77 -9.14
C GLY A 542 -4.96 -19.18 -9.10
N CYS A 543 -6.01 -20.02 -9.12
CA CYS A 543 -7.41 -19.59 -8.92
C CYS A 543 -7.72 -19.22 -7.46
N ILE A 544 -8.86 -18.57 -7.20
CA ILE A 544 -9.24 -18.09 -5.87
C ILE A 544 -10.48 -18.85 -5.40
N ARG A 545 -10.32 -19.66 -4.34
CA ARG A 545 -11.44 -20.40 -3.71
C ARG A 545 -12.06 -19.58 -2.60
N LEU A 546 -13.38 -19.55 -2.51
CA LEU A 546 -14.15 -18.75 -1.57
C LEU A 546 -14.67 -19.59 -0.39
N SER A 547 -14.54 -19.06 0.82
CA SER A 547 -15.09 -19.72 2.02
C SER A 547 -16.63 -19.67 2.05
N LYS A 548 -17.21 -18.56 1.60
CA LYS A 548 -18.65 -18.28 1.68
C LYS A 548 -19.24 -17.82 0.33
N PRO A 549 -19.19 -18.64 -0.73
CA PRO A 549 -19.66 -18.24 -2.06
C PRO A 549 -21.17 -17.98 -2.11
N TYR A 550 -21.97 -18.69 -1.31
CA TYR A 550 -23.42 -18.46 -1.20
C TYR A 550 -23.74 -17.07 -0.62
N ASP A 551 -22.96 -16.61 0.36
CA ASP A 551 -23.11 -15.27 0.91
C ASP A 551 -22.77 -14.20 -0.15
N LEU A 552 -21.71 -14.41 -0.94
CA LEU A 552 -21.39 -13.50 -2.05
C LEU A 552 -22.50 -13.45 -3.10
N LEU A 553 -23.06 -14.60 -3.48
CA LEU A 553 -24.21 -14.67 -4.38
C LEU A 553 -25.41 -13.88 -3.82
N LYS A 554 -25.73 -14.08 -2.53
CA LYS A 554 -26.81 -13.36 -1.85
C LYS A 554 -26.57 -11.85 -1.84
N THR A 555 -25.37 -11.40 -1.47
CA THR A 555 -25.02 -9.97 -1.43
C THR A 555 -25.07 -9.33 -2.83
N ILE A 556 -24.68 -10.06 -3.88
CA ILE A 556 -24.82 -9.56 -5.26
C ILE A 556 -26.31 -9.45 -5.63
N ALA A 557 -27.11 -10.47 -5.35
CA ALA A 557 -28.55 -10.52 -5.69
C ALA A 557 -29.39 -9.45 -4.98
N GLN A 558 -29.04 -9.09 -3.75
CA GLN A 558 -29.70 -8.00 -3.01
C GLN A 558 -29.62 -6.64 -3.70
N GLU A 559 -28.66 -6.45 -4.60
CA GLU A 559 -28.37 -5.18 -5.26
C GLU A 559 -28.42 -5.25 -6.79
N ASP A 560 -28.54 -6.44 -7.39
CA ASP A 560 -28.74 -6.65 -8.82
C ASP A 560 -29.97 -7.51 -9.06
N SER A 561 -31.06 -6.87 -9.50
CA SER A 561 -32.35 -7.52 -9.72
C SER A 561 -32.35 -8.53 -10.87
N SER A 562 -31.29 -8.64 -11.69
CA SER A 562 -31.19 -9.76 -12.64
C SER A 562 -30.95 -11.10 -11.96
N ILE A 563 -30.50 -11.09 -10.70
CA ILE A 563 -30.20 -12.31 -9.96
C ILE A 563 -31.32 -12.57 -8.95
N ASN A 564 -32.24 -13.47 -9.31
CA ASN A 564 -33.21 -14.00 -8.35
C ASN A 564 -32.51 -15.02 -7.43
N TYR A 565 -32.26 -14.63 -6.18
CA TYR A 565 -31.56 -15.47 -5.20
C TYR A 565 -32.33 -16.75 -4.85
N ASP A 566 -33.66 -16.69 -4.75
CA ASP A 566 -34.48 -17.84 -4.38
C ASP A 566 -34.44 -18.90 -5.51
N LYS A 567 -34.60 -18.44 -6.76
CA LYS A 567 -34.41 -19.31 -7.94
C LYS A 567 -33.00 -19.91 -7.99
N ALA A 568 -31.97 -19.10 -7.69
CA ALA A 568 -30.60 -19.59 -7.66
C ALA A 568 -30.40 -20.67 -6.58
N LYS A 569 -31.05 -20.53 -5.42
CA LYS A 569 -31.03 -21.52 -4.35
C LYS A 569 -31.73 -22.82 -4.75
N GLU A 570 -32.87 -22.74 -5.44
CA GLU A 570 -33.57 -23.90 -5.99
C GLU A 570 -32.68 -24.67 -6.97
N ILE A 571 -32.05 -23.98 -7.92
CA ILE A 571 -31.10 -24.59 -8.88
C ILE A 571 -29.94 -25.28 -8.16
N LEU A 572 -29.44 -24.70 -7.06
CA LEU A 572 -28.33 -25.27 -6.29
C LEU A 572 -28.72 -26.52 -5.49
N ASN A 573 -30.01 -26.85 -5.38
CA ASN A 573 -30.46 -28.15 -4.84
C ASN A 573 -30.30 -29.28 -5.88
N ASP A 574 -30.20 -28.95 -7.16
CA ASP A 574 -29.90 -29.87 -8.26
C ASP A 574 -28.50 -29.60 -8.84
N ILE A 575 -28.02 -30.43 -9.75
CA ILE A 575 -26.72 -30.34 -10.42
C ILE A 575 -26.81 -29.71 -11.83
N GLU A 576 -27.99 -29.20 -12.23
CA GLU A 576 -28.15 -28.52 -13.51
C GLU A 576 -27.29 -27.25 -13.58
N LYS A 577 -26.46 -27.14 -14.63
CA LYS A 577 -25.67 -25.94 -14.86
C LYS A 577 -26.55 -24.77 -15.30
N THR A 578 -26.49 -23.65 -14.58
CA THR A 578 -27.18 -22.42 -14.97
C THR A 578 -26.26 -21.21 -14.93
N ASP A 579 -26.38 -20.32 -15.91
CA ASP A 579 -25.62 -19.08 -15.98
C ASP A 579 -26.54 -17.89 -15.70
N PHE A 580 -26.07 -16.95 -14.89
CA PHE A 580 -26.73 -15.68 -14.63
C PHE A 580 -25.82 -14.53 -15.05
N ASP A 581 -26.30 -13.67 -15.94
CA ASP A 581 -25.59 -12.46 -16.33
C ASP A 581 -25.93 -11.30 -15.37
N LEU A 582 -24.91 -10.50 -15.06
CA LEU A 582 -25.06 -9.29 -14.24
C LEU A 582 -25.49 -8.12 -15.11
N ASN A 583 -26.49 -7.35 -14.67
CA ASN A 583 -26.87 -6.11 -15.34
C ASN A 583 -25.73 -5.08 -15.28
N LYS A 584 -25.07 -5.01 -14.12
CA LYS A 584 -23.93 -4.11 -13.89
C LYS A 584 -22.70 -4.94 -13.52
N GLN A 585 -21.70 -4.88 -14.39
CA GLN A 585 -20.44 -5.57 -14.13
C GLN A 585 -19.74 -5.02 -12.88
N ILE A 586 -19.27 -5.93 -12.02
CA ILE A 586 -18.64 -5.56 -10.74
C ILE A 586 -17.10 -5.64 -10.89
N PRO A 587 -16.36 -4.52 -10.71
CA PRO A 587 -14.91 -4.56 -10.62
C PRO A 587 -14.39 -5.55 -9.56
N VAL A 588 -13.42 -6.37 -9.95
CA VAL A 588 -12.69 -7.31 -9.09
C VAL A 588 -11.22 -6.92 -9.14
N HIS A 589 -10.67 -6.56 -7.99
CA HIS A 589 -9.29 -6.11 -7.81
C HIS A 589 -8.51 -7.18 -7.04
N ILE A 590 -7.62 -7.88 -7.73
CA ILE A 590 -6.68 -8.80 -7.08
C ILE A 590 -5.41 -8.00 -6.78
N VAL A 591 -5.09 -7.88 -5.49
CA VAL A 591 -3.98 -7.06 -4.98
C VAL A 591 -3.02 -7.90 -4.15
N TYR A 592 -1.80 -7.39 -3.99
CA TYR A 592 -0.79 -7.99 -3.13
C TYR A 592 -0.30 -6.93 -2.15
N LEU A 593 -1.04 -6.75 -1.05
CA LEU A 593 -0.68 -5.80 0.00
C LEU A 593 -0.20 -6.55 1.23
N THR A 594 1.07 -6.35 1.59
CA THR A 594 1.68 -6.91 2.80
C THR A 594 1.68 -5.93 3.96
N SER A 595 1.25 -4.68 3.73
CA SER A 595 0.94 -3.67 4.74
C SER A 595 -0.10 -2.68 4.22
N TRP A 596 -1.11 -2.38 5.04
CA TRP A 596 -2.18 -1.43 4.73
C TRP A 596 -2.86 -0.96 6.02
N ILE A 597 -3.73 0.04 5.92
CA ILE A 597 -4.64 0.44 7.00
C ILE A 597 -5.99 -0.19 6.74
N ASP A 598 -6.50 -0.96 7.69
CA ASP A 598 -7.81 -1.60 7.59
C ASP A 598 -8.97 -0.62 7.87
N GLU A 599 -10.20 -1.12 7.81
CA GLU A 599 -11.44 -0.36 8.00
C GLU A 599 -11.51 0.30 9.38
N LYS A 600 -10.88 -0.30 10.40
CA LYS A 600 -10.83 0.20 11.78
C LYS A 600 -9.71 1.22 12.01
N GLY A 601 -8.92 1.53 10.98
CA GLY A 601 -7.79 2.44 11.10
C GLY A 601 -6.53 1.77 11.63
N MET A 602 -6.52 0.44 11.74
CA MET A 602 -5.39 -0.31 12.28
C MET A 602 -4.39 -0.66 11.19
N LEU A 603 -3.11 -0.55 11.54
CA LEU A 603 -2.01 -0.94 10.66
C LEU A 603 -1.88 -2.45 10.62
N GLN A 604 -2.04 -3.00 9.43
CA GLN A 604 -1.94 -4.42 9.15
C GLN A 604 -0.57 -4.74 8.54
N PHE A 605 -0.07 -5.95 8.87
CA PHE A 605 1.10 -6.56 8.26
C PHE A 605 0.83 -8.03 7.91
N ARG A 606 1.30 -8.48 6.75
CA ARG A 606 1.26 -9.89 6.33
C ARG A 606 2.62 -10.38 5.85
N ASP A 607 2.76 -11.69 5.80
CA ASP A 607 3.96 -12.34 5.27
C ASP A 607 4.08 -12.12 3.76
N ASP A 608 5.33 -12.03 3.29
CA ASP A 608 5.63 -11.95 1.86
C ASP A 608 5.69 -13.37 1.27
N ILE A 609 4.51 -13.91 0.98
CA ILE A 609 4.32 -15.31 0.57
C ILE A 609 4.88 -15.61 -0.82
N TYR A 610 4.92 -14.63 -1.73
CA TYR A 610 5.48 -14.73 -3.09
C TYR A 610 6.83 -14.03 -3.27
N LYS A 611 7.43 -13.52 -2.18
CA LYS A 611 8.74 -12.84 -2.19
C LYS A 611 8.79 -11.52 -2.97
N TYR A 612 7.64 -10.91 -3.27
CA TYR A 612 7.58 -9.65 -4.02
C TYR A 612 8.11 -8.46 -3.22
N ASP A 613 7.99 -8.43 -1.89
CA ASP A 613 8.61 -7.37 -1.07
C ASP A 613 10.14 -7.44 -1.19
N LYS A 614 10.71 -8.66 -1.22
CA LYS A 614 12.16 -8.87 -1.39
C LYS A 614 12.65 -8.38 -2.75
N MET A 615 11.95 -8.74 -3.83
CA MET A 615 12.30 -8.32 -5.21
C MET A 615 12.17 -6.79 -5.36
N GLN A 616 10.99 -6.25 -5.06
CA GLN A 616 10.71 -4.82 -5.22
C GLN A 616 11.54 -3.96 -4.28
N GLY A 617 11.83 -4.44 -3.08
CA GLY A 617 12.68 -3.74 -2.12
C GLY A 617 14.12 -3.55 -2.59
N LYS A 618 14.64 -4.37 -3.51
CA LYS A 618 15.96 -4.15 -4.13
C LYS A 618 15.91 -3.11 -5.25
N LEU A 619 14.73 -2.89 -5.82
CA LEU A 619 14.51 -2.04 -6.99
C LEU A 619 13.96 -0.66 -6.60
N LEU A 620 13.51 -0.49 -5.35
CA LEU A 620 13.07 0.79 -4.80
C LEU A 620 14.27 1.75 -4.70
N TYR A 621 14.14 2.94 -5.32
CA TYR A 621 15.17 3.99 -5.47
C TYR A 621 16.45 3.64 -6.27
N LYS A 622 16.59 2.40 -6.76
CA LYS A 622 17.82 1.92 -7.44
C LYS A 622 18.20 2.72 -8.69
N LYS A 623 17.22 3.28 -9.41
CA LYS A 623 17.46 4.07 -10.64
C LYS A 623 17.91 5.51 -10.37
N SER A 624 17.92 5.94 -9.11
CA SER A 624 18.04 7.34 -8.72
C SER A 624 19.10 7.59 -7.64
N LEU A 625 19.74 6.51 -7.14
CA LEU A 625 20.97 6.52 -6.36
C LEU A 625 22.12 6.08 -7.26
#